data_AF-A0A1G9PU97-F1
#
_entry.id   AF-A0A1G9PU97-F1
#
_cell.length_a   1.000
_cell.length_b   1.000
_cell.length_c   1.000
_cell.angle_alpha   90.00
_cell.angle_beta   90.00
_cell.angle_gamma   90.00
#
_symmetry.space_group_name_H-M   'P 1'
#
loop_
_entity.id
_entity.type
_entity.pdbx_description
1 polymer ?
#
loop_
_entity_poly.entity_id
_entity_poly.type
_entity_poly.pdbx_seq_one_letter_code
_entity_poly.pdbx_strand_id
1 'polypeptide(L)' 'MYKTPSKQLSFEDFNQPLGLQMDPNNRWIKKAEFIPWNLVEKKYKKLFKGFKGQVAKPARMALGALLIQIEYG' A
#
# COMPACT_ATOMS: atom_id res chain seq x y z
N MET A 1 0.45 -10.37 15.71
CA MET A 1 0.83 -8.99 16.08
C MET A 1 0.84 -8.13 14.82
N TYR A 2 0.30 -6.90 14.89
CA TYR A 2 0.24 -5.98 13.75
C TYR A 2 1.07 -4.72 14.01
N LYS A 3 2.08 -4.47 13.18
CA LYS A 3 2.85 -3.22 13.22
C LYS A 3 2.22 -2.24 12.24
N THR A 4 1.80 -1.07 12.73
CA THR A 4 1.37 0.00 11.83
C THR A 4 2.61 0.45 11.03
N PRO A 5 2.57 0.40 9.69
CA PRO A 5 3.66 0.89 8.86
C PRO A 5 3.83 2.40 9.06
N SER A 6 5.06 2.90 8.84
CA SER A 6 5.31 4.33 8.77
C SER A 6 4.54 4.98 7.61
N LYS A 7 4.42 6.31 7.63
CA LYS A 7 3.74 7.07 6.58
C LYS A 7 4.28 6.68 5.21
N GLN A 8 3.40 6.25 4.30
CA GLN A 8 3.79 5.99 2.92
C GLN A 8 4.26 7.30 2.29
N LEU A 9 5.40 7.25 1.61
CA LEU A 9 5.86 8.30 0.70
C LEU A 9 4.81 8.60 -0.38
N SER A 10 4.64 9.87 -0.70
CA SER A 10 3.90 10.29 -1.87
C SER A 10 4.61 9.80 -3.14
N PHE A 11 3.88 9.82 -4.25
CA PHE A 11 4.47 9.54 -5.56
C PHE A 11 5.57 10.53 -5.94
N GLU A 12 5.46 11.76 -5.47
CA GLU A 12 6.37 12.87 -5.75
C GLU A 12 7.57 12.91 -4.79
N ASP A 13 7.49 12.21 -3.65
CA ASP A 13 8.52 12.23 -2.59
C ASP A 13 9.79 11.43 -2.99
N PHE A 14 9.81 10.81 -4.18
CA PHE A 14 10.99 10.13 -4.71
C PHE A 14 11.93 11.15 -5.36
N ASN A 15 13.17 11.24 -4.86
CA ASN A 15 14.24 12.04 -5.46
C ASN A 15 14.64 11.45 -6.83
N GLN A 16 13.88 11.83 -7.87
CA GLN A 16 14.07 11.34 -9.23
C GLN A 16 15.34 11.95 -9.85
N PRO A 17 16.19 11.15 -10.53
CA PRO A 17 17.32 11.68 -11.28
C PRO A 17 16.84 12.56 -12.45
N LEU A 18 17.69 13.50 -12.87
CA LEU A 18 17.36 14.43 -13.95
C LEU A 18 16.90 13.68 -15.21
N GLY A 19 15.73 14.06 -15.74
CA GLY A 19 15.17 13.50 -16.98
C GLY A 19 14.25 12.28 -16.79
N LEU A 20 14.05 11.78 -15.57
CA LEU A 20 13.19 10.64 -15.30
C LEU A 20 11.93 11.09 -14.55
N GLN A 21 11.00 11.75 -15.26
CA GLN A 21 9.72 12.17 -14.69
C GLN A 21 8.74 10.99 -14.68
N MET A 22 8.22 10.67 -13.51
CA MET A 22 7.18 9.65 -13.40
C MET A 22 5.83 10.21 -13.90
N ASP A 23 5.08 9.41 -14.68
CA ASP A 23 3.80 9.81 -15.26
C ASP A 23 2.66 9.82 -14.20
N PRO A 24 2.07 10.97 -13.85
CA PRO A 24 0.96 11.04 -12.89
C PRO A 24 -0.32 10.36 -13.37
N ASN A 25 -0.45 10.11 -14.68
CA ASN A 25 -1.60 9.41 -15.27
C ASN A 25 -1.44 7.89 -15.27
N ASN A 26 -0.38 7.37 -14.67
CA ASN A 26 -0.20 5.93 -14.55
C ASN A 26 -1.41 5.30 -13.84
N ARG A 27 -1.95 4.24 -14.46
CA ARG A 27 -3.13 3.51 -13.97
C ARG A 27 -3.01 3.11 -12.49
N TRP A 28 -1.83 2.71 -12.03
CA TRP A 28 -1.61 2.29 -10.64
C TRP A 28 -1.60 3.45 -9.66
N ILE A 29 -1.13 4.62 -10.07
CA ILE A 29 -1.18 5.84 -9.24
C ILE A 29 -2.64 6.23 -9.03
N LYS A 30 -3.41 6.34 -10.12
CA LYS A 30 -4.84 6.69 -10.04
C LYS A 30 -5.64 5.70 -9.22
N LYS A 31 -5.40 4.39 -9.39
CA LYS A 31 -6.02 3.35 -8.55
C LYS A 31 -5.62 3.50 -7.08
N ALA A 32 -4.36 3.80 -6.79
CA ALA A 32 -3.89 3.97 -5.42
C ALA A 32 -4.44 5.24 -4.75
N GLU A 33 -4.61 6.34 -5.48
CA GLU A 33 -5.22 7.59 -4.97
C GLU A 33 -6.69 7.39 -4.56
N PHE A 34 -7.43 6.55 -5.30
CA PHE A 34 -8.84 6.29 -5.02
C PHE A 34 -9.08 5.45 -3.75
N ILE A 35 -8.11 4.64 -3.34
CA ILE A 35 -8.27 3.71 -2.21
C ILE A 35 -8.06 4.46 -0.89
N PRO A 36 -9.04 4.46 0.04
CA PRO A 36 -8.89 5.10 1.35
C PRO A 36 -8.02 4.26 2.29
N TRP A 37 -6.70 4.24 2.05
CA TRP A 37 -5.72 3.38 2.72
C TRP A 37 -5.81 3.42 4.25
N ASN A 38 -6.00 4.61 4.84
CA ASN A 38 -6.08 4.77 6.30
C ASN A 38 -7.26 4.01 6.92
N LEU A 39 -8.41 3.99 6.23
CA LEU A 39 -9.60 3.27 6.70
C LEU A 39 -9.42 1.76 6.55
N VAL A 40 -8.84 1.32 5.42
CA VAL A 40 -8.52 -0.07 5.16
C VAL A 40 -7.54 -0.60 6.20
N GLU A 41 -6.46 0.12 6.45
CA GLU A 41 -5.43 -0.21 7.43
C GLU A 41 -6.03 -0.35 8.84
N LYS A 42 -6.90 0.58 9.24
CA LYS A 42 -7.59 0.55 10.54
C LYS A 42 -8.49 -0.68 10.68
N LYS A 43 -9.21 -1.07 9.62
CA LYS A 43 -10.05 -2.29 9.61
C LYS A 43 -9.19 -3.55 9.64
N TYR A 44 -8.15 -3.59 8.81
CA TYR A 44 -7.25 -4.72 8.67
C TYR A 44 -6.49 -5.02 9.97
N LYS A 45 -5.97 -3.99 10.65
CA LYS A 45 -5.33 -4.11 11.97
C LYS A 45 -6.22 -4.79 13.01
N LYS A 46 -7.54 -4.54 13.00
CA LYS A 46 -8.49 -5.14 13.95
C LYS A 46 -8.62 -6.66 13.80
N LEU A 47 -8.26 -7.21 12.65
CA LEU A 47 -8.29 -8.66 12.40
C LEU A 47 -7.15 -9.38 13.13
N PHE A 48 -6.04 -8.69 13.40
CA PHE A 48 -4.85 -9.26 14.04
C PHE A 48 -4.79 -8.91 15.53
N LYS A 49 -5.67 -9.52 16.33
CA LYS A 49 -5.69 -9.36 17.80
C LYS A 49 -4.70 -10.25 18.54
N GLY A 50 -4.16 -11.27 17.88
CA GLY A 50 -3.24 -12.23 18.48
C GLY A 50 -1.80 -11.70 18.62
N PHE A 51 -1.15 -12.07 19.72
CA PHE A 51 0.27 -11.79 19.99
C PHE A 51 1.20 -12.95 19.62
N LYS A 52 0.66 -14.12 19.28
CA LYS A 52 1.43 -15.30 18.86
C LYS A 52 1.59 -15.35 17.33
N GLY A 53 2.76 -15.78 16.86
CA GLY A 53 3.06 -15.99 15.43
C GLY A 53 3.74 -14.81 14.74
N GLN A 54 3.94 -14.95 13.43
CA GLN A 54 4.65 -13.98 12.60
C GLN A 54 3.90 -12.64 12.51
N VAL A 55 4.65 -11.54 12.42
CA VAL A 55 4.08 -10.20 12.25
C VAL A 55 3.35 -10.13 10.92
N ALA A 56 2.10 -9.68 10.96
CA ALA A 56 1.28 -9.53 9.76
C ALA A 56 1.89 -8.46 8.83
N LYS A 57 1.81 -8.71 7.53
CA LYS A 57 2.23 -7.75 6.50
C LYS A 57 1.28 -6.54 6.50
N PRO A 58 1.73 -5.33 6.12
CA PRO A 58 0.87 -4.17 5.99
C PRO A 58 -0.31 -4.39 5.04
N ALA A 59 -1.45 -3.74 5.29
CA ALA A 59 -2.65 -3.91 4.46
C ALA A 59 -2.38 -3.51 3.01
N ARG A 60 -1.61 -2.44 2.80
CA ARG A 60 -1.25 -1.94 1.47
C ARG A 60 -0.49 -2.97 0.63
N MET A 61 0.39 -3.76 1.25
CA MET A 61 1.14 -4.80 0.56
C MET A 61 0.23 -5.96 0.16
N ALA A 62 -0.59 -6.46 1.10
CA ALA A 62 -1.50 -7.57 0.82
C ALA A 62 -2.54 -7.21 -0.25
N LEU A 63 -3.17 -6.03 -0.10
CA LEU A 63 -4.20 -5.56 -1.03
C LEU A 63 -3.59 -5.19 -2.39
N GLY A 64 -2.41 -4.55 -2.41
CA GLY A 64 -1.70 -4.23 -3.64
C GLY A 64 -1.33 -5.48 -4.44
N ALA A 65 -0.78 -6.51 -3.79
CA ALA A 65 -0.47 -7.78 -4.42
C ALA A 65 -1.73 -8.46 -4.99
N LEU A 66 -2.82 -8.47 -4.23
CA LEU A 66 -4.10 -9.01 -4.67
C LEU A 66 -4.66 -8.26 -5.89
N LEU A 67 -4.56 -6.93 -5.93
CA LEU A 67 -5.00 -6.13 -7.08
C LEU A 67 -4.20 -6.47 -8.35
N ILE A 68 -2.89 -6.64 -8.22
CA ILE A 68 -2.04 -7.04 -9.35
C ILE A 68 -2.39 -8.45 -9.81
N GLN A 69 -2.60 -9.37 -8.85
CA GLN A 69 -3.01 -10.74 -9.16
C GLN A 69 -4.37 -10.80 -9.84
N ILE A 70 -5.35 -9.98 -9.46
CA ILE A 70 -6.66 -9.94 -10.13
C ILE A 70 -6.54 -9.40 -11.57
N GLU A 71 -5.62 -8.47 -11.81
CA GLU A 71 -5.45 -7.85 -13.13
C GLU A 71 -4.65 -8.75 -14.10
N TYR A 72 -3.76 -9.60 -13.60
CA TYR A 72 -2.79 -10.35 -14.42
C TYR A 72 -2.64 -11.85 -14.11
N GLY A 73 -3.30 -12.35 -13.07
CA GLY A 73 -3.31 -13.77 -12.69
C GLY A 73 -4.57 -14.47 -13.18
#